data_AF-A0A1V6P734-F1
#
_entry.id   AF-A0A1V6P734-F1
#
_cell.length_a   1.000
_cell.length_b   1.000
_cell.length_c   1.000
_cell.angle_alpha   90.00
_cell.angle_beta   90.00
_cell.angle_gamma   90.00
#
_symmetry.space_group_name_H-M   'P 1'
#
loop_
_entity.id
_entity.type
_entity.pdbx_description
1 polymer ?
#
loop_
_entity_poly.entity_id
_entity_poly.type
_entity_poly.pdbx_seq_one_letter_code
_entity_poly.pdbx_strand_id
1 'polypeptide(L)'
;MSASDGVISLADLMHRHQELLVKPLYWTPRHLELMGCRFQHVYNAPSREDTRDDQQPLEGKPNEGESEARSLARNFSLQGKLNALTNILLSKGSILDKRSKGPCFNFAGHPVHRPHYTVFYRRDQPDRSVSQEPLPVIGYLNYTNVSGTRWHKFQPRHHDGGVDYAVSPLSKKKLARVTPKEWKEDPYFVCVLLSLAQLQEHRLKPSRPTSHLVSPPCRRNCHRFHRFVSLAHIHKSRLLIASPMDREFIHLYEAQITSDFLRMLDNPAAATIQTNFPTIERRQIPFRPFETFQERILAELSVKNIPPRVSNRHNIINQNVKRAHEQEDDEGCKRARTS
;
A
#
# COMPACT_ATOMS: atom_id res chain seq x y z
N MET A 1 -21.26 32.78 15.35
CA MET A 1 -21.37 31.77 16.43
C MET A 1 -20.20 30.82 16.28
N SER A 2 -19.35 30.76 17.30
CA SER A 2 -18.07 30.04 17.30
C SER A 2 -18.31 28.53 17.21
N ALA A 3 -17.83 27.90 16.13
CA ALA A 3 -17.73 26.46 16.05
C ALA A 3 -16.52 26.04 16.89
N SER A 4 -16.79 25.56 18.11
CA SER A 4 -15.81 24.73 18.80
C SER A 4 -15.64 23.46 17.98
N ASP A 5 -14.54 23.36 17.22
CA ASP A 5 -14.05 22.13 16.60
C ASP A 5 -13.69 21.14 17.72
N GLY A 6 -14.73 20.53 18.29
CA GLY A 6 -14.59 19.50 19.30
C GLY A 6 -14.11 18.23 18.63
N VAL A 7 -12.80 17.97 18.71
CA VAL A 7 -12.17 16.75 18.20
C VAL A 7 -12.80 15.53 18.89
N ILE A 8 -13.46 14.67 18.12
CA ILE A 8 -14.27 13.53 18.58
C ILE A 8 -13.39 12.25 18.59
N SER A 9 -13.52 11.39 19.61
CA SER A 9 -12.84 10.08 19.63
C SER A 9 -13.42 9.13 18.56
N LEU A 10 -12.71 8.09 18.14
CA LEU A 10 -13.26 7.13 17.16
C LEU A 10 -14.53 6.43 17.71
N ALA A 11 -14.54 6.12 19.01
CA ALA A 11 -15.69 5.53 19.68
C ALA A 11 -16.92 6.47 19.62
N ASP A 12 -16.71 7.75 19.96
CA ASP A 12 -17.77 8.76 19.90
C ASP A 12 -18.23 9.04 18.47
N LEU A 13 -17.29 9.06 17.51
CA LEU A 13 -17.57 9.28 16.10
C LEU A 13 -18.49 8.17 15.58
N MET A 14 -18.19 6.91 15.89
CA MET A 14 -19.04 5.78 15.50
C MET A 14 -20.40 5.77 16.21
N HIS A 15 -20.46 6.21 17.47
CA HIS A 15 -21.72 6.30 18.21
C HIS A 15 -22.64 7.37 17.60
N ARG A 16 -22.08 8.53 17.24
CA ARG A 16 -22.83 9.66 16.67
C ARG A 16 -23.16 9.50 15.19
N HIS A 17 -22.28 8.82 14.44
CA HIS A 17 -22.36 8.69 12.99
C HIS A 17 -22.34 7.23 12.55
N GLN A 18 -23.43 6.52 12.83
CA GLN A 18 -23.58 5.11 12.41
C GLN A 18 -23.50 4.94 10.88
N GLU A 19 -23.75 6.00 10.11
CA GLU A 19 -23.56 6.03 8.66
C GLU A 19 -22.12 5.75 8.23
N LEU A 20 -21.13 5.92 9.12
CA LEU A 20 -19.73 5.59 8.83
C LEU A 20 -19.47 4.08 8.76
N LEU A 21 -20.36 3.25 9.30
CA LEU A 21 -20.23 1.78 9.36
C LEU A 21 -20.71 1.09 8.07
N VAL A 22 -20.75 1.80 6.95
CA VAL A 22 -21.02 1.20 5.64
C VAL A 22 -19.77 0.54 5.06
N LYS A 23 -19.98 -0.39 4.13
CA LYS A 23 -18.87 -1.04 3.41
C LYS A 23 -17.98 0.02 2.75
N PRO A 24 -16.64 -0.10 2.82
CA PRO A 24 -15.71 0.88 2.24
C PRO A 24 -15.94 1.20 0.76
N LEU A 25 -16.48 0.25 -0.01
CA LEU A 25 -16.88 0.48 -1.41
C LEU A 25 -17.90 1.62 -1.58
N TYR A 26 -18.67 1.93 -0.54
CA TYR A 26 -19.71 2.95 -0.52
C TYR A 26 -19.30 4.23 0.22
N TRP A 27 -18.06 4.33 0.67
CA TRP A 27 -17.55 5.56 1.26
C TRP A 27 -17.61 6.71 0.25
N THR A 28 -17.99 7.87 0.76
CA THR A 28 -18.15 9.14 0.03
C THR A 28 -17.23 10.20 0.63
N PRO A 29 -16.99 11.34 -0.03
CA PRO A 29 -16.18 12.41 0.53
C PRO A 29 -16.64 12.84 1.94
N ARG A 30 -17.95 12.80 2.20
CA ARG A 30 -18.52 13.06 3.52
C ARG A 30 -17.99 12.13 4.61
N HIS A 31 -17.71 10.87 4.29
CA HIS A 31 -17.11 9.94 5.26
C HIS A 31 -15.70 10.39 5.62
N LEU A 32 -14.91 10.88 4.64
CA LEU A 32 -13.57 11.37 4.91
C LEU A 32 -13.59 12.66 5.73
N GLU A 33 -14.51 13.58 5.44
CA GLU A 33 -14.71 14.81 6.22
C GLU A 33 -14.99 14.50 7.69
N LEU A 34 -15.92 13.58 7.96
CA LEU A 34 -16.26 13.15 9.33
C LEU A 34 -15.08 12.48 10.05
N MET A 35 -14.23 11.79 9.30
CA MET A 35 -13.01 11.17 9.82
C MET A 35 -11.84 12.17 9.93
N GLY A 36 -11.95 13.38 9.39
CA GLY A 36 -10.82 14.33 9.29
C GLY A 36 -9.71 13.89 8.32
N CYS A 37 -10.00 12.95 7.42
CA CYS A 37 -9.06 12.49 6.40
C CYS A 37 -9.12 13.39 5.17
N ARG A 38 -7.96 13.76 4.61
CA ARG A 38 -7.87 14.62 3.42
C ARG A 38 -6.79 14.15 2.45
N PHE A 39 -7.01 14.41 1.17
CA PHE A 39 -6.00 14.27 0.14
C PHE A 39 -5.21 15.58 0.01
N GLN A 40 -3.90 15.46 -0.08
CA GLN A 40 -3.00 16.57 -0.33
C GLN A 40 -2.23 16.29 -1.60
N HIS A 41 -2.35 17.16 -2.59
CA HIS A 41 -1.54 17.06 -3.79
C HIS A 41 -0.13 17.62 -3.51
N VAL A 42 0.88 16.81 -3.77
CA VAL A 42 2.28 17.22 -3.70
C VAL A 42 2.77 17.40 -5.14
N TYR A 43 3.13 18.63 -5.50
CA TYR A 43 3.78 18.90 -6.77
C TYR A 43 5.17 18.29 -6.75
N ASN A 44 5.50 17.50 -7.76
CA ASN A 44 6.89 17.16 -8.01
C ASN A 44 7.57 18.43 -8.51
N ALA A 45 8.70 18.81 -7.90
CA ALA A 45 9.55 19.83 -8.50
C ALA A 45 9.85 19.40 -9.94
N PRO A 46 9.78 20.30 -10.95
CA PRO A 46 10.13 19.93 -12.30
C PRO A 46 11.57 19.40 -12.25
N SER A 47 11.72 18.10 -12.51
CA SER A 47 13.02 17.53 -12.83
C SER A 47 13.58 18.40 -13.93
N ARG A 48 14.72 19.05 -13.67
CA ARG A 48 15.40 19.93 -14.62
C ARG A 48 15.30 19.28 -16.00
N GLU A 49 14.61 19.96 -16.90
CA GLU A 49 14.68 19.66 -18.31
C GLU A 49 16.14 19.83 -18.70
N ASP A 50 16.87 18.73 -18.77
CA ASP A 50 18.09 18.71 -19.58
C ASP A 50 17.59 18.90 -21.01
N THR A 51 17.58 20.16 -21.45
CA THR A 51 17.48 20.54 -22.85
C THR A 51 18.68 19.89 -23.55
N ARG A 52 18.47 18.67 -24.08
CA ARG A 52 19.37 18.13 -25.09
C ARG A 52 18.72 18.36 -26.43
N ASP A 53 19.35 19.28 -27.15
CA ASP A 53 19.17 19.60 -28.55
C ASP A 53 18.88 18.38 -29.43
N ASP A 54 18.04 18.64 -30.43
CA ASP A 54 17.95 18.01 -31.74
C ASP A 54 18.97 16.90 -32.03
N GLN A 55 18.65 15.67 -31.64
CA GLN A 55 19.12 14.48 -32.32
C GLN A 55 17.92 13.58 -32.62
N GLN A 56 17.66 13.44 -33.92
CA GLN A 56 16.70 12.48 -34.47
C GLN A 56 16.89 11.11 -33.81
N PRO A 57 15.82 10.41 -33.42
CA PRO A 57 15.97 9.06 -32.90
C PRO A 57 16.50 8.15 -34.02
N LEU A 58 17.70 7.60 -33.82
CA LEU A 58 18.06 6.33 -34.46
C LEU A 58 16.95 5.33 -34.09
N GLU A 59 16.27 4.79 -35.09
CA GLU A 59 15.24 3.75 -34.96
C GLU A 59 15.84 2.47 -34.35
N GLY A 60 16.05 2.47 -33.05
CA GLY A 60 16.33 1.29 -32.23
C GLY A 60 15.03 0.67 -31.75
N LYS A 61 15.01 -0.65 -31.59
CA LYS A 61 13.91 -1.33 -30.88
C LYS A 61 13.75 -0.70 -29.49
N PRO A 62 12.51 -0.42 -29.02
CA PRO A 62 12.25 0.03 -27.67
C PRO A 62 12.96 -0.89 -26.67
N ASN A 63 13.61 -0.31 -25.67
CA ASN A 63 14.10 -1.12 -24.56
C ASN A 63 12.88 -1.76 -23.85
N GLU A 64 13.09 -2.90 -23.18
CA GLU A 64 11.98 -3.66 -22.57
C GLU A 64 11.14 -2.80 -21.61
N GLY A 65 11.78 -1.92 -20.83
CA GLY A 65 11.12 -0.99 -19.91
C GLY A 65 10.22 0.05 -20.58
N GLU A 66 10.63 0.57 -21.74
CA GLU A 66 9.87 1.56 -22.52
C GLU A 66 8.60 0.93 -23.12
N SER A 67 8.72 -0.30 -23.65
CA SER A 67 7.58 -1.05 -24.15
C SER A 67 6.53 -1.27 -23.05
N GLU A 68 6.99 -1.67 -21.85
CA GLU A 68 6.09 -1.87 -20.71
C GLU A 68 5.49 -0.56 -20.19
N ALA A 69 6.26 0.52 -20.15
CA ALA A 69 5.75 1.84 -19.77
C ALA A 69 4.64 2.30 -20.73
N ARG A 70 4.84 2.11 -22.03
CA ARG A 70 3.85 2.40 -23.07
C ARG A 70 2.61 1.51 -22.93
N SER A 71 2.79 0.22 -22.63
CA SER A 71 1.70 -0.72 -22.36
C SER A 71 0.90 -0.28 -21.13
N LEU A 72 1.56 0.05 -20.02
CA LEU A 72 0.92 0.51 -18.78
C LEU A 72 0.09 1.79 -19.00
N ALA A 73 0.59 2.72 -19.80
CA ALA A 73 -0.10 3.97 -20.13
C ALA A 73 -1.33 3.74 -21.03
N ARG A 74 -1.21 2.90 -22.06
CA ARG A 74 -2.20 2.80 -23.15
C ARG A 74 -3.20 1.65 -23.01
N ASN A 75 -2.86 0.60 -22.26
CA ASN A 75 -3.67 -0.60 -22.21
C ASN A 75 -4.95 -0.40 -21.39
N PHE A 76 -6.11 -0.78 -21.91
CA PHE A 76 -7.38 -0.71 -21.17
C PHE A 76 -7.67 -1.96 -20.34
N SER A 77 -6.98 -3.07 -20.64
CA SER A 77 -7.11 -4.32 -19.90
C SER A 77 -6.51 -4.19 -18.51
N LEU A 78 -7.26 -4.61 -17.50
CA LEU A 78 -6.78 -4.72 -16.13
C LEU A 78 -5.54 -5.61 -16.04
N GLN A 79 -5.60 -6.78 -16.68
CA GLN A 79 -4.51 -7.74 -16.68
C GLN A 79 -3.30 -7.19 -17.45
N GLY A 80 -3.55 -6.49 -18.57
CA GLY A 80 -2.52 -5.85 -19.36
C GLY A 80 -1.73 -4.80 -18.56
N LYS A 81 -2.43 -3.86 -17.90
CA LYS A 81 -1.76 -2.87 -17.04
C LYS A 81 -1.03 -3.53 -15.87
N LEU A 82 -1.63 -4.54 -15.22
CA LEU A 82 -0.99 -5.24 -14.11
C LEU A 82 0.29 -5.97 -14.55
N ASN A 83 0.27 -6.64 -15.70
CA ASN A 83 1.45 -7.33 -16.24
C ASN A 83 2.55 -6.32 -16.56
N ALA A 84 2.23 -5.22 -17.25
CA ALA A 84 3.19 -4.19 -17.58
C ALA A 84 3.84 -3.58 -16.33
N LEU A 85 3.03 -3.21 -15.33
CA LEU A 85 3.56 -2.72 -14.06
C LEU A 85 4.40 -3.78 -13.33
N THR A 86 4.02 -5.06 -13.42
CA THR A 86 4.78 -6.14 -12.81
C THR A 86 6.17 -6.26 -13.43
N ASN A 87 6.28 -6.18 -14.76
CA ASN A 87 7.55 -6.26 -15.47
C ASN A 87 8.46 -5.07 -15.13
N ILE A 88 7.88 -3.88 -14.98
CA ILE A 88 8.60 -2.66 -14.54
C ILE A 88 9.08 -2.79 -13.08
N LEU A 89 8.18 -3.18 -12.16
CA LEU A 89 8.47 -3.19 -10.74
C LEU A 89 9.31 -4.39 -10.29
N LEU A 90 9.29 -5.50 -11.01
CA LEU A 90 10.08 -6.70 -10.72
C LEU A 90 11.27 -6.88 -11.67
N SER A 91 11.63 -5.81 -12.40
CA SER A 91 12.76 -5.82 -13.31
C SER A 91 14.08 -6.13 -12.60
N LYS A 92 15.11 -6.50 -13.37
CA LYS A 92 16.48 -6.51 -12.89
C LYS A 92 16.84 -5.12 -12.30
N GLY A 93 17.50 -5.12 -11.15
CA GLY A 93 17.85 -3.89 -10.43
C GLY A 93 16.75 -3.32 -9.51
N SER A 94 15.52 -3.84 -9.57
CA SER A 94 14.47 -3.43 -8.63
C SER A 94 14.74 -3.92 -7.21
N ILE A 95 14.30 -3.12 -6.23
CA ILE A 95 14.24 -3.48 -4.81
C ILE A 95 13.10 -4.45 -4.50
N LEU A 96 12.16 -4.64 -5.42
CA LEU A 96 11.01 -5.53 -5.28
C LEU A 96 11.26 -6.82 -6.05
N ASP A 97 10.80 -7.94 -5.52
CA ASP A 97 11.04 -9.27 -6.11
C ASP A 97 9.82 -10.21 -6.08
N LYS A 98 8.79 -9.85 -5.32
CA LYS A 98 7.60 -10.68 -5.14
C LYS A 98 6.33 -9.85 -5.21
N ARG A 99 5.28 -10.47 -5.75
CA ARG A 99 3.91 -9.94 -5.68
C ARG A 99 2.93 -10.95 -5.08
N SER A 100 1.88 -10.45 -4.44
CA SER A 100 0.73 -11.26 -4.01
C SER A 100 -0.58 -10.49 -4.15
N LYS A 101 -1.71 -11.19 -3.97
CA LYS A 101 -2.99 -10.51 -3.71
C LYS A 101 -2.92 -9.76 -2.38
N GLY A 102 -3.55 -8.60 -2.30
CA GLY A 102 -3.66 -7.83 -1.07
C GLY A 102 -4.60 -8.46 -0.03
N PRO A 103 -4.33 -8.23 1.27
CA PRO A 103 -5.19 -8.68 2.37
C PRO A 103 -6.51 -7.93 2.45
N CYS A 104 -7.38 -8.39 3.36
CA CYS A 104 -8.60 -7.69 3.72
C CYS A 104 -8.31 -6.42 4.53
N PHE A 105 -9.25 -5.49 4.52
CA PHE A 105 -9.38 -4.46 5.53
C PHE A 105 -10.08 -5.04 6.75
N ASN A 106 -9.43 -4.95 7.90
CA ASN A 106 -9.96 -5.39 9.17
C ASN A 106 -10.50 -4.20 9.97
N PHE A 107 -11.61 -4.41 10.67
CA PHE A 107 -12.21 -3.43 11.55
C PHE A 107 -12.92 -4.16 12.69
N ALA A 108 -12.78 -3.66 13.92
CA ALA A 108 -13.27 -4.32 15.13
C ALA A 108 -12.81 -5.79 15.24
N GLY A 109 -11.57 -6.09 14.82
CA GLY A 109 -10.99 -7.43 14.85
C GLY A 109 -11.48 -8.39 13.75
N HIS A 110 -12.34 -7.93 12.82
CA HIS A 110 -12.92 -8.77 11.78
C HIS A 110 -12.61 -8.23 10.36
N PRO A 111 -12.44 -9.11 9.36
CA PRO A 111 -12.32 -8.68 7.97
C PRO A 111 -13.68 -8.17 7.45
N VAL A 112 -13.80 -6.85 7.27
CA VAL A 112 -15.06 -6.21 6.83
C VAL A 112 -15.12 -5.98 5.32
N HIS A 113 -13.97 -5.92 4.66
CA HIS A 113 -13.88 -5.69 3.22
C HIS A 113 -12.63 -6.32 2.62
N ARG A 114 -12.72 -6.80 1.38
CA ARG A 114 -11.56 -7.34 0.64
C ARG A 114 -11.30 -6.52 -0.61
N PRO A 115 -10.37 -5.55 -0.57
CA PRO A 115 -10.07 -4.77 -1.74
C PRO A 115 -9.39 -5.61 -2.82
N HIS A 116 -9.68 -5.31 -4.09
CA HIS A 116 -9.06 -5.93 -5.26
C HIS A 116 -7.80 -5.15 -5.65
N TYR A 117 -6.69 -5.45 -4.99
CA TYR A 117 -5.39 -4.84 -5.25
C TYR A 117 -4.26 -5.87 -5.16
N THR A 118 -3.14 -5.55 -5.80
CA THR A 118 -1.91 -6.34 -5.76
C THR A 118 -0.93 -5.70 -4.80
N VAL A 119 -0.14 -6.51 -4.12
CA VAL A 119 0.91 -6.05 -3.21
C VAL A 119 2.26 -6.51 -3.75
N PHE A 120 3.21 -5.59 -3.81
CA PHE A 120 4.61 -5.84 -4.13
C PHE A 120 5.45 -5.73 -2.86
N TYR A 121 6.38 -6.68 -2.70
CA TYR A 121 7.25 -6.80 -1.54
C TYR A 121 8.68 -6.48 -1.93
N ARG A 122 9.39 -5.83 -1.00
CA ARG A 122 10.84 -5.67 -1.08
C ARG A 122 11.52 -7.03 -0.93
N ARG A 123 12.63 -7.17 -1.67
CA ARG A 123 13.57 -8.28 -1.56
C ARG A 123 14.10 -8.40 -0.13
N ASP A 124 13.97 -9.58 0.44
CA ASP A 124 14.55 -9.92 1.74
C ASP A 124 16.08 -9.94 1.56
N GLN A 125 16.78 -8.99 2.20
CA GLN A 125 18.24 -9.05 2.27
C GLN A 125 18.64 -9.90 3.48
N PRO A 126 19.46 -10.96 3.29
CA PRO A 126 19.82 -11.88 4.36
C PRO A 126 20.66 -11.24 5.47
N ASP A 127 21.25 -10.06 5.23
CA ASP A 127 22.20 -9.40 6.13
C ASP A 127 21.59 -8.28 6.99
N ARG A 128 20.24 -8.22 7.10
CA ARG A 128 19.59 -7.19 7.91
C ARG A 128 19.77 -7.49 9.39
N SER A 129 20.62 -6.70 10.04
CA SER A 129 20.63 -6.58 11.49
C SER A 129 19.22 -6.22 11.99
N VAL A 130 18.86 -6.76 13.15
CA VAL A 130 17.51 -6.81 13.75
C VAL A 130 16.85 -5.44 14.00
N SER A 131 17.49 -4.34 13.59
CA SER A 131 17.04 -2.97 13.81
C SER A 131 16.66 -2.26 12.49
N GLN A 132 15.41 -1.79 12.46
CA GLN A 132 15.00 -0.51 11.87
C GLN A 132 14.80 -0.45 10.34
N GLU A 133 13.70 -1.03 9.86
CA GLU A 133 12.63 -0.33 9.10
C GLU A 133 11.65 -1.39 8.56
N PRO A 134 10.32 -1.18 8.69
CA PRO A 134 9.34 -2.08 8.06
C PRO A 134 9.67 -2.23 6.58
N LEU A 135 9.69 -3.47 6.07
CA LEU A 135 9.88 -3.71 4.65
C LEU A 135 8.83 -2.89 3.89
N PRO A 136 9.23 -1.99 2.95
CA PRO A 136 8.27 -1.22 2.20
C PRO A 136 7.39 -2.17 1.41
N VAL A 137 6.09 -2.02 1.60
CA VAL A 137 5.05 -2.77 0.91
C VAL A 137 4.33 -1.77 0.02
N ILE A 138 4.25 -2.07 -1.28
CA ILE A 138 3.64 -1.17 -2.27
C ILE A 138 2.40 -1.84 -2.82
N GLY A 139 1.25 -1.21 -2.62
CA GLY A 139 0.00 -1.63 -3.26
C GLY A 139 -0.08 -1.12 -4.69
N TYR A 140 -0.78 -1.88 -5.54
CA TYR A 140 -1.24 -1.43 -6.84
C TYR A 140 -2.73 -1.71 -6.99
N LEU A 141 -3.48 -0.67 -7.35
CA LEU A 141 -4.91 -0.72 -7.62
C LEU A 141 -5.17 -0.20 -9.04
N ASN A 142 -5.86 -1.00 -9.85
CA ASN A 142 -6.48 -0.49 -11.07
C ASN A 142 -7.86 0.07 -10.72
N TYR A 143 -8.12 1.33 -11.05
CA TYR A 143 -9.36 2.01 -10.68
C TYR A 143 -10.61 1.36 -11.29
N THR A 144 -10.49 0.62 -12.40
CA THR A 144 -11.61 -0.18 -12.94
C THR A 144 -12.18 -1.18 -11.95
N ASN A 145 -11.36 -1.71 -11.03
CA ASN A 145 -11.87 -2.58 -9.98
C ASN A 145 -12.87 -1.86 -9.08
N VAL A 146 -12.64 -0.58 -8.80
CA VAL A 146 -13.51 0.21 -7.92
C VAL A 146 -14.76 0.62 -8.68
N SER A 147 -14.59 1.29 -9.82
CA SER A 147 -15.70 1.80 -10.63
C SER A 147 -16.57 0.68 -11.18
N GLY A 148 -15.97 -0.41 -11.65
CA GLY A 148 -16.67 -1.60 -12.14
C GLY A 148 -17.43 -2.32 -11.02
N THR A 149 -16.84 -2.51 -9.83
CA THR A 149 -17.55 -3.14 -8.71
C THR A 149 -18.73 -2.28 -8.25
N ARG A 150 -18.56 -0.95 -8.16
CA ARG A 150 -19.68 -0.04 -7.86
C ARG A 150 -20.76 -0.13 -8.92
N TRP A 151 -20.38 -0.04 -10.20
CA TRP A 151 -21.31 -0.16 -11.33
C TRP A 151 -22.15 -1.43 -11.21
N HIS A 152 -21.53 -2.61 -11.09
CA HIS A 152 -22.24 -3.88 -10.95
C HIS A 152 -23.12 -3.97 -9.69
N LYS A 153 -22.75 -3.30 -8.59
CA LYS A 153 -23.57 -3.28 -7.37
C LYS A 153 -24.83 -2.44 -7.50
N PHE A 154 -24.80 -1.39 -8.31
CA PHE A 154 -25.93 -0.47 -8.49
C PHE A 154 -26.67 -0.68 -9.81
N GLN A 155 -26.21 -1.58 -10.69
CA GLN A 155 -26.95 -1.95 -11.89
C GLN A 155 -28.36 -2.47 -11.52
N PRO A 156 -29.41 -2.03 -12.24
CA PRO A 156 -30.73 -2.64 -12.13
C PRO A 156 -30.62 -4.14 -12.37
N ARG A 157 -31.34 -4.94 -11.58
CA ARG A 157 -31.43 -6.38 -11.86
C ARG A 157 -32.24 -6.55 -13.14
N HIS A 158 -31.66 -7.24 -14.11
CA HIS A 158 -32.42 -7.72 -15.25
C HIS A 158 -33.27 -8.90 -14.76
N HIS A 159 -34.60 -8.77 -14.85
CA HIS A 159 -35.49 -9.92 -14.77
C HIS A 159 -35.76 -10.40 -16.20
N ASP A 160 -35.89 -11.72 -16.37
CA ASP A 160 -36.23 -12.37 -17.64
C ASP A 160 -37.62 -11.89 -18.09
N GLY A 161 -37.66 -10.79 -18.86
CA GLY A 161 -38.91 -10.17 -19.30
C GLY A 161 -38.85 -8.67 -19.56
N GLY A 162 -37.79 -7.96 -19.14
CA GLY A 162 -37.62 -6.55 -19.51
C GLY A 162 -36.68 -5.76 -18.60
N VAL A 163 -36.16 -4.65 -19.13
CA VAL A 163 -35.43 -3.65 -18.34
C VAL A 163 -36.46 -2.86 -17.54
N ASP A 164 -36.39 -2.90 -16.21
CA ASP A 164 -37.21 -2.05 -15.37
C ASP A 164 -36.71 -0.58 -15.47
N TYR A 165 -37.23 0.12 -16.47
CA TYR A 165 -36.88 1.52 -16.76
C TYR A 165 -37.16 2.44 -15.56
N ALA A 166 -38.07 2.08 -14.64
CA ALA A 166 -38.39 2.87 -13.46
C ALA A 166 -37.30 2.79 -12.37
N VAL A 167 -36.57 1.68 -12.28
CA VAL A 167 -35.47 1.50 -11.29
C VAL A 167 -34.16 2.14 -11.77
N SER A 168 -34.00 2.32 -13.08
CA SER A 168 -32.79 2.88 -13.70
C SER A 168 -32.38 4.26 -13.15
N PRO A 169 -33.28 5.26 -12.97
CA PRO A 169 -32.92 6.55 -12.36
C PRO A 169 -32.44 6.43 -10.91
N LEU A 170 -33.07 5.59 -10.09
CA LEU A 170 -32.68 5.37 -8.69
C LEU A 170 -31.31 4.70 -8.58
N SER A 171 -31.05 3.70 -9.42
CA SER A 171 -29.76 3.03 -9.56
C SER A 171 -28.65 4.01 -9.95
N LYS A 172 -28.88 4.84 -10.96
CA LYS A 172 -27.94 5.91 -11.38
C LYS A 172 -27.68 6.90 -10.25
N LYS A 173 -28.72 7.33 -9.53
CA LYS A 173 -28.59 8.24 -8.38
C LYS A 173 -27.76 7.63 -7.24
N LYS A 174 -27.97 6.34 -6.94
CA LYS A 174 -27.19 5.63 -5.91
C LYS A 174 -25.72 5.50 -6.31
N LEU A 175 -25.44 5.15 -7.57
CA LEU A 175 -24.08 5.06 -8.10
C LEU A 175 -23.38 6.43 -8.06
N ALA A 176 -24.04 7.49 -8.53
CA ALA A 176 -23.51 8.85 -8.52
C ALA A 176 -23.20 9.33 -7.10
N ARG A 177 -23.97 8.90 -6.09
CA ARG A 177 -23.72 9.25 -4.68
C ARG A 177 -22.42 8.66 -4.14
N VAL A 178 -22.04 7.45 -4.57
CA VAL A 178 -20.82 6.78 -4.09
C VAL A 178 -19.62 6.97 -5.03
N THR A 179 -19.85 7.54 -6.21
CA THR A 179 -18.78 7.82 -7.16
C THR A 179 -18.33 9.26 -6.96
N PRO A 180 -17.06 9.51 -6.60
CA PRO A 180 -16.57 10.86 -6.42
C PRO A 180 -16.57 11.61 -7.75
N LYS A 181 -16.73 12.94 -7.69
CA LYS A 181 -16.60 13.81 -8.89
C LYS A 181 -15.18 13.76 -9.45
N GLU A 182 -14.20 13.85 -8.56
CA GLU A 182 -12.78 13.63 -8.87
C GLU A 182 -12.38 12.23 -8.41
N TRP A 183 -12.06 11.35 -9.36
CA TRP A 183 -11.70 9.97 -9.06
C TRP A 183 -10.37 9.87 -8.31
N LYS A 184 -9.48 10.85 -8.45
CA LYS A 184 -8.19 10.95 -7.75
C LYS A 184 -8.35 11.24 -6.25
N GLU A 185 -9.58 11.43 -5.78
CA GLU A 185 -9.92 11.69 -4.37
C GLU A 185 -10.95 10.68 -3.89
N ASP A 186 -10.96 9.48 -4.49
CA ASP A 186 -11.86 8.43 -4.10
C ASP A 186 -11.59 7.96 -2.66
N PRO A 187 -12.59 8.06 -1.75
CA PRO A 187 -12.48 7.58 -0.37
C PRO A 187 -12.08 6.11 -0.25
N TYR A 188 -12.34 5.31 -1.27
CA TYR A 188 -11.96 3.91 -1.29
C TYR A 188 -10.43 3.70 -1.18
N PHE A 189 -9.62 4.66 -1.62
CA PHE A 189 -8.16 4.56 -1.53
C PHE A 189 -7.68 4.52 -0.09
N VAL A 190 -8.38 5.20 0.81
CA VAL A 190 -8.10 5.19 2.26
C VAL A 190 -8.20 3.76 2.80
N CYS A 191 -9.24 3.01 2.42
CA CYS A 191 -9.41 1.63 2.84
C CYS A 191 -8.24 0.74 2.41
N VAL A 192 -7.73 0.91 1.19
CA VAL A 192 -6.61 0.13 0.67
C VAL A 192 -5.30 0.50 1.40
N LEU A 193 -5.06 1.78 1.65
CA LEU A 193 -3.91 2.26 2.43
C LEU A 193 -3.95 1.72 3.87
N LEU A 194 -5.12 1.67 4.50
CA LEU A 194 -5.27 1.06 5.82
C LEU A 194 -5.01 -0.45 5.80
N SER A 195 -5.49 -1.18 4.79
CA SER A 195 -5.17 -2.61 4.61
C SER A 195 -3.66 -2.86 4.46
N LEU A 196 -2.94 -1.95 3.78
CA LEU A 196 -1.48 -2.01 3.66
C LEU A 196 -0.79 -1.79 5.01
N ALA A 197 -1.22 -0.81 5.80
CA ALA A 197 -0.67 -0.56 7.12
C ALA A 197 -0.94 -1.75 8.08
N GLN A 198 -2.13 -2.33 8.03
CA GLN A 198 -2.47 -3.54 8.80
C GLN A 198 -1.58 -4.73 8.42
N LEU A 199 -1.25 -4.88 7.14
CA LEU A 199 -0.31 -5.89 6.66
C LEU A 199 1.10 -5.68 7.21
N GLN A 200 1.58 -4.43 7.22
CA GLN A 200 2.88 -4.06 7.77
C GLN A 200 2.95 -4.36 9.27
N GLU A 201 1.94 -3.92 10.03
CA GLU A 201 1.82 -4.19 11.47
C GLU A 201 1.81 -5.69 11.78
N HIS A 202 1.04 -6.49 11.02
CA HIS A 202 1.00 -7.94 11.22
C HIS A 202 2.36 -8.62 10.98
N ARG A 203 3.18 -8.09 10.06
CA ARG A 203 4.51 -8.64 9.79
C ARG A 203 5.56 -8.27 10.82
N LEU A 204 5.37 -7.17 11.55
CA LEU A 204 6.26 -6.78 12.66
C LEU A 204 5.97 -7.56 13.93
N LYS A 205 4.74 -8.04 14.11
CA LYS A 205 4.38 -8.87 15.27
C LYS A 205 5.05 -10.24 15.12
N PRO A 206 5.92 -10.65 16.06
CA PRO A 206 6.48 -12.00 16.02
C PRO A 206 5.32 -13.00 16.05
N SER A 207 5.37 -13.99 15.15
CA SER A 207 4.40 -15.09 15.13
C SER A 207 4.34 -15.71 16.52
N ARG A 208 3.15 -15.81 17.11
CA ARG A 208 2.97 -16.60 18.33
C ARG A 208 3.56 -17.98 18.07
N PRO A 209 4.47 -18.50 18.91
CA PRO A 209 5.01 -19.84 18.71
C PRO A 209 3.84 -20.82 18.69
N THR A 210 3.68 -21.52 17.57
CA THR A 210 2.70 -22.57 17.39
C THR A 210 3.09 -23.72 18.31
N SER A 211 2.58 -23.73 19.54
CA SER A 211 2.76 -24.83 20.47
C SER A 211 1.89 -26.01 20.03
N HIS A 212 2.38 -26.77 19.04
CA HIS A 212 1.87 -28.11 18.74
C HIS A 212 2.65 -29.12 19.57
N LEU A 213 2.23 -29.34 20.83
CA LEU A 213 2.36 -30.61 21.53
C LEU A 213 1.11 -30.81 22.43
N VAL A 214 0.25 -31.72 21.97
CA VAL A 214 -0.72 -32.60 22.67
C VAL A 214 -1.22 -32.22 24.10
N SER A 215 -2.42 -31.62 24.16
CA SER A 215 -3.64 -31.89 25.00
C SER A 215 -3.61 -31.86 26.58
N PRO A 216 -4.77 -31.89 27.32
CA PRO A 216 -5.26 -30.81 28.22
C PRO A 216 -5.60 -31.34 29.67
N PRO A 217 -6.47 -30.72 30.51
CA PRO A 217 -6.95 -29.33 30.64
C PRO A 217 -6.59 -28.70 32.01
N CYS A 218 -6.35 -27.39 32.05
CA CYS A 218 -6.48 -26.64 33.31
C CYS A 218 -7.35 -25.40 33.08
N ARG A 219 -8.62 -25.54 33.50
CA ARG A 219 -9.44 -24.41 33.95
C ARG A 219 -8.69 -23.72 35.10
N ARG A 220 -8.14 -22.54 34.86
CA ARG A 220 -7.98 -21.46 35.85
C ARG A 220 -7.51 -20.21 35.14
N ASN A 221 -8.17 -19.11 35.47
CA ASN A 221 -7.90 -17.75 35.04
C ASN A 221 -6.40 -17.46 34.92
N CYS A 222 -5.91 -17.38 33.70
CA CYS A 222 -4.67 -16.68 33.40
C CYS A 222 -5.02 -15.54 32.46
N HIS A 223 -5.46 -14.42 33.05
CA HIS A 223 -5.31 -13.10 32.47
C HIS A 223 -3.81 -12.80 32.32
N ARG A 224 -3.13 -13.48 31.39
CA ARG A 224 -1.77 -13.11 31.03
C ARG A 224 -1.87 -11.98 30.03
N PHE A 225 -2.01 -10.78 30.56
CA PHE A 225 -1.67 -9.54 29.88
C PHE A 225 -0.22 -9.67 29.39
N HIS A 226 -0.04 -10.19 28.17
CA HIS A 226 1.15 -9.87 27.41
C HIS A 226 1.02 -8.41 27.00
N ARG A 227 1.43 -7.53 27.93
CA ARG A 227 1.71 -6.14 27.67
C ARG A 227 2.98 -6.11 26.82
N PHE A 228 2.85 -6.52 25.55
CA PHE A 228 3.83 -6.15 24.54
C PHE A 228 3.75 -4.62 24.49
N VAL A 229 4.79 -3.98 25.02
CA VAL A 229 5.08 -2.59 24.72
C VAL A 229 5.41 -2.57 23.23
N SER A 230 4.37 -2.53 22.39
CA SER A 230 4.54 -2.27 20.97
C SER A 230 5.09 -0.84 20.91
N LEU A 231 6.38 -0.71 20.60
CA LEU A 231 6.95 0.58 20.20
C LEU A 231 5.96 1.20 19.20
N ALA A 232 5.63 2.48 19.38
CA ALA A 232 4.73 3.18 18.48
C ALA A 232 5.41 3.23 17.09
N HIS A 233 5.04 2.29 16.21
CA HIS A 233 5.58 2.25 14.86
C HIS A 233 4.71 3.12 13.96
N ILE A 234 5.37 3.78 13.02
CA ILE A 234 4.72 4.49 11.92
C ILE A 234 4.85 3.62 10.68
N HIS A 235 3.70 3.25 10.12
CA HIS A 235 3.57 2.47 8.91
C HIS A 235 3.42 3.40 7.72
N LYS A 236 4.43 3.41 6.85
CA LYS A 236 4.35 4.13 5.59
C LYS A 236 3.67 3.24 4.55
N SER A 237 2.40 3.49 4.28
CA SER A 237 1.62 2.82 3.25
C SER A 237 1.74 3.55 1.92
N ARG A 238 2.05 2.81 0.85
CA ARG A 238 2.22 3.33 -0.51
C ARG A 238 1.30 2.59 -1.47
N LEU A 239 0.55 3.33 -2.27
CA LEU A 239 -0.41 2.77 -3.22
C LEU A 239 -0.26 3.44 -4.58
N LEU A 240 0.12 2.66 -5.58
CA LEU A 240 0.07 3.05 -6.99
C LEU A 240 -1.34 2.83 -7.53
N ILE A 241 -1.87 3.83 -8.22
CA ILE A 241 -3.20 3.75 -8.85
C ILE A 241 -3.10 4.13 -10.31
N ALA A 242 -3.57 3.23 -11.17
CA ALA A 242 -3.76 3.48 -12.59
C ALA A 242 -5.25 3.53 -12.91
N SER A 243 -5.66 4.56 -13.65
CA SER A 243 -6.99 4.63 -14.27
C SER A 243 -6.87 4.21 -15.75
N PRO A 244 -7.87 3.57 -16.35
CA PRO A 244 -7.88 3.32 -17.80
C PRO A 244 -8.05 4.62 -18.60
N MET A 245 -8.62 5.66 -17.97
CA MET A 245 -8.86 6.97 -18.58
C MET A 245 -7.66 7.90 -18.45
N ASP A 246 -6.79 7.67 -17.45
CA ASP A 246 -5.56 8.44 -17.28
C ASP A 246 -4.41 7.75 -18.02
N ARG A 247 -3.99 8.39 -19.12
CA ARG A 247 -2.88 7.94 -19.97
C ARG A 247 -1.64 8.79 -19.81
N GLU A 248 -1.69 9.78 -18.95
CA GLU A 248 -0.61 10.74 -18.72
C GLU A 248 0.16 10.36 -17.46
N PHE A 249 -0.54 9.91 -16.41
CA PHE A 249 0.05 9.65 -15.11
C PHE A 249 -0.36 8.31 -14.51
N ILE A 250 0.58 7.69 -13.80
CA ILE A 250 0.26 6.81 -12.66
C ILE A 250 0.32 7.64 -11.39
N HIS A 251 -0.59 7.41 -10.45
CA HIS A 251 -0.68 8.19 -9.21
C HIS A 251 -0.11 7.39 -8.05
N LEU A 252 0.77 8.02 -7.27
CA LEU A 252 1.31 7.45 -6.03
C LEU A 252 0.62 8.13 -4.85
N TYR A 253 -0.03 7.32 -4.02
CA TYR A 253 -0.63 7.76 -2.76
C TYR A 253 0.22 7.26 -1.60
N GLU A 254 0.54 8.15 -0.67
CA GLU A 254 1.27 7.83 0.55
C GLU A 254 0.48 8.25 1.79
N ALA A 255 0.51 7.41 2.82
CA ALA A 255 -0.04 7.73 4.13
C ALA A 255 0.89 7.20 5.23
N GLN A 256 1.08 8.00 6.27
CA GLN A 256 1.73 7.58 7.51
C GLN A 256 0.65 7.20 8.53
N ILE A 257 0.65 5.94 8.96
CA ILE A 257 -0.39 5.38 9.82
C ILE A 257 0.27 4.78 11.07
N THR A 258 -0.14 5.20 12.26
CA THR A 258 0.49 4.75 13.51
C THR A 258 -0.07 3.41 13.99
N SER A 259 0.72 2.64 14.74
CA SER A 259 0.23 1.42 15.41
C SER A 259 -0.90 1.72 16.40
N ASP A 260 -0.91 2.90 17.05
CA ASP A 260 -2.02 3.33 17.92
C ASP A 260 -3.33 3.45 17.12
N PHE A 261 -3.26 4.10 15.96
CA PHE A 261 -4.42 4.24 15.08
C PHE A 261 -4.93 2.88 14.60
N LEU A 262 -4.04 1.97 14.21
CA LEU A 262 -4.43 0.60 13.83
C LEU A 262 -5.07 -0.17 14.98
N ARG A 263 -4.56 -0.02 16.21
CA ARG A 263 -5.16 -0.62 17.42
C ARG A 263 -6.56 -0.08 17.69
N MET A 264 -6.80 1.20 17.40
CA MET A 264 -8.13 1.79 17.50
C MET A 264 -9.09 1.24 16.44
N LEU A 265 -8.63 0.96 15.22
CA LEU A 265 -9.45 0.26 14.23
C LEU A 265 -9.74 -1.19 14.63
N ASP A 266 -8.81 -1.88 15.30
CA ASP A 266 -8.99 -3.25 15.78
C ASP A 266 -9.95 -3.32 16.98
N ASN A 267 -9.94 -2.32 17.87
CA ASN A 267 -10.86 -2.22 19.01
C ASN A 267 -11.46 -0.81 19.13
N PRO A 268 -12.45 -0.47 18.28
CA PRO A 268 -13.00 0.88 18.22
C PRO A 268 -13.77 1.28 19.48
N ALA A 269 -14.35 0.33 20.22
CA ALA A 269 -15.09 0.64 21.45
C ALA A 269 -14.17 1.14 22.58
N ALA A 270 -12.91 0.71 22.59
CA ALA A 270 -11.90 1.16 23.55
C ALA A 270 -11.14 2.43 23.07
N ALA A 271 -11.46 2.94 21.89
CA ALA A 271 -10.78 4.02 21.21
C ALA A 271 -11.29 5.39 21.69
N THR A 272 -11.14 5.67 22.98
CA THR A 272 -11.62 6.90 23.65
C THR A 272 -10.67 8.09 23.48
N ILE A 273 -9.45 7.84 23.03
CA ILE A 273 -8.45 8.87 22.76
C ILE A 273 -8.75 9.52 21.41
N GLN A 274 -8.52 10.83 21.33
CA GLN A 274 -8.64 11.60 20.09
C GLN A 274 -7.69 11.05 19.02
N THR A 275 -8.19 10.90 17.79
CA THR A 275 -7.36 10.54 16.63
C THR A 275 -7.63 11.40 15.44
N ASN A 276 -6.54 11.88 14.86
CA ASN A 276 -6.55 12.39 13.51
C ASN A 276 -6.36 11.23 12.55
N PHE A 277 -7.26 11.10 11.57
CA PHE A 277 -7.02 10.20 10.45
C PHE A 277 -5.80 10.68 9.64
N PRO A 278 -5.13 9.76 8.93
CA PRO A 278 -3.96 10.10 8.15
C PRO A 278 -4.29 11.13 7.06
N THR A 279 -3.38 12.09 6.85
CA THR A 279 -3.34 12.86 5.61
C THR A 279 -2.75 11.97 4.51
N ILE A 280 -3.37 12.00 3.33
CA ILE A 280 -2.95 11.19 2.19
C ILE A 280 -2.27 12.09 1.18
N GLU A 281 -0.97 11.91 1.01
CA GLU A 281 -0.21 12.61 -0.03
C GLU A 281 -0.45 11.93 -1.38
N ARG A 282 -0.70 12.72 -2.42
CA ARG A 282 -0.87 12.26 -3.80
C ARG A 282 0.17 12.92 -4.69
N ARG A 283 1.00 12.09 -5.33
CA ARG A 283 1.96 12.48 -6.38
C ARG A 283 1.54 11.90 -7.73
N GLN A 284 1.91 12.60 -8.78
CA GLN A 284 1.70 12.19 -10.16
C GLN A 284 3.03 11.81 -10.78
N ILE A 285 3.13 10.61 -11.34
CA ILE A 285 4.33 10.15 -12.04
C ILE A 285 3.99 10.09 -13.52
N PRO A 286 4.54 10.98 -14.36
CA PRO A 286 4.21 11.01 -15.77
C PRO A 286 4.72 9.75 -16.46
N PHE A 287 3.91 9.16 -17.34
CA PHE A 287 4.33 8.02 -18.15
C PHE A 287 5.41 8.41 -19.15
N ARG A 288 5.33 9.62 -19.71
CA ARG A 288 6.32 10.13 -20.65
C ARG A 288 7.44 10.91 -19.94
N PRO A 289 8.66 10.89 -20.48
CA PRO A 289 9.16 9.99 -21.54
C PRO A 289 9.15 8.52 -21.09
N PHE A 290 8.82 7.59 -21.99
CA PHE A 290 8.61 6.19 -21.64
C PHE A 290 9.93 5.49 -21.31
N GLU A 291 11.00 5.95 -21.93
CA GLU A 291 12.36 5.40 -21.89
C GLU A 291 12.94 5.47 -20.47
N THR A 292 12.62 6.53 -19.72
CA THR A 292 13.07 6.73 -18.34
C THR A 292 11.98 6.52 -17.30
N PHE A 293 10.78 6.05 -17.70
CA PHE A 293 9.66 5.85 -16.78
C PHE A 293 9.99 4.88 -15.65
N GLN A 294 10.64 3.76 -15.98
CA GLN A 294 11.03 2.73 -15.01
C GLN A 294 11.96 3.30 -13.93
N GLU A 295 12.94 4.11 -14.32
CA GLU A 295 13.86 4.76 -13.38
C GLU A 295 13.11 5.75 -12.48
N ARG A 296 12.23 6.58 -13.06
CA ARG A 296 11.44 7.56 -12.30
C ARG A 296 10.53 6.89 -11.28
N ILE A 297 9.79 5.85 -11.66
CA ILE A 297 8.88 5.17 -10.73
C ILE A 297 9.67 4.45 -9.63
N LEU A 298 10.78 3.79 -9.95
CA LEU A 298 11.60 3.13 -8.94
C LEU A 298 12.29 4.14 -8.00
N ALA A 299 12.67 5.33 -8.50
CA ALA A 299 13.21 6.40 -7.67
C ALA A 299 12.19 6.94 -6.65
N GLU A 300 10.95 7.18 -7.07
CA GLU A 300 9.86 7.59 -6.15
C GLU A 300 9.58 6.52 -5.07
N LEU A 301 9.69 5.25 -5.45
CA LEU A 301 9.47 4.11 -4.55
C LEU A 301 10.70 3.78 -3.68
N SER A 302 11.88 4.25 -4.03
CA SER A 302 13.12 4.06 -3.26
C SER A 302 13.30 5.23 -2.30
N VAL A 303 12.95 5.04 -1.03
CA VAL A 303 13.10 6.07 0.00
C VAL A 303 14.58 6.45 0.17
N LYS A 304 15.01 7.60 -0.40
CA LYS A 304 16.07 8.41 0.20
C LYS A 304 15.44 9.21 1.33
N ASN A 305 15.52 8.71 2.56
CA ASN A 305 15.29 9.52 3.76
C ASN A 305 16.61 9.57 4.55
N ILE A 306 17.49 10.49 4.18
CA ILE A 306 18.46 11.05 5.13
C ILE A 306 18.44 12.57 4.93
N PRO A 307 17.83 13.36 5.82
CA PRO A 307 18.21 14.77 5.94
C PRO A 307 19.69 14.80 6.37
N PRO A 308 20.55 15.65 5.78
CA PRO A 308 21.95 15.69 6.13
C PRO A 308 22.09 16.07 7.59
N ARG A 309 22.40 15.09 8.45
CA ARG A 309 22.98 15.37 9.76
C ARG A 309 24.33 15.99 9.48
N VAL A 310 24.43 17.27 9.79
CA VAL A 310 25.70 17.98 9.95
C VAL A 310 26.42 17.29 11.11
N SER A 311 27.23 16.28 10.80
CA SER A 311 28.20 15.76 11.76
C SER A 311 29.48 16.55 11.57
N ASN A 312 29.67 17.51 12.48
CA ASN A 312 30.97 18.12 12.73
C ASN A 312 32.01 17.01 13.00
N ARG A 313 32.95 16.90 12.06
CA ARG A 313 34.40 16.87 12.25
C ARG A 313 34.99 16.22 13.53
N HIS A 314 35.95 15.32 13.27
CA HIS A 314 37.16 14.93 14.06
C HIS A 314 36.90 13.78 15.05
N ASN A 315 37.62 12.63 15.09
CA ASN A 315 39.00 12.29 14.69
C ASN A 315 39.22 10.75 14.51
N ILE A 316 40.16 10.38 13.61
CA ILE A 316 41.33 9.44 13.71
C ILE A 316 41.14 8.17 14.62
N ILE A 317 41.39 6.90 14.24
CA ILE A 317 42.67 6.24 13.89
C ILE A 317 42.42 4.85 13.24
N ASN A 318 43.21 4.57 12.19
CA ASN A 318 43.45 3.29 11.53
C ASN A 318 43.76 2.13 12.49
N GLN A 319 43.34 0.91 12.15
CA GLN A 319 44.26 -0.23 12.18
C GLN A 319 43.82 -1.34 11.21
N ASN A 320 44.63 -1.50 10.17
CA ASN A 320 44.73 -2.68 9.33
C ASN A 320 45.23 -3.86 10.18
N VAL A 321 44.59 -5.03 10.06
CA VAL A 321 45.31 -6.30 10.17
C VAL A 321 44.83 -7.23 9.05
N LYS A 322 45.83 -7.66 8.29
CA LYS A 322 45.85 -8.54 7.13
C LYS A 322 46.33 -9.92 7.61
N ARG A 323 46.00 -10.98 6.85
CA ARG A 323 46.45 -12.40 6.89
C ARG A 323 45.39 -13.35 7.45
N ALA A 324 45.23 -14.58 6.98
CA ALA A 324 45.76 -15.27 5.79
C ALA A 324 44.85 -16.47 5.50
N HIS A 325 44.94 -16.89 4.25
CA HIS A 325 44.39 -18.09 3.65
C HIS A 325 45.06 -19.34 4.23
N GLU A 326 44.29 -20.30 4.71
CA GLU A 326 44.67 -21.71 4.71
C GLU A 326 43.53 -22.53 4.14
N GLN A 327 43.93 -23.43 3.27
CA GLN A 327 43.19 -24.31 2.39
C GLN A 327 43.62 -25.70 2.85
N GLU A 328 42.68 -26.53 3.32
CA GLU A 328 42.93 -27.97 3.42
C GLU A 328 41.76 -28.75 2.81
N ASP A 329 42.20 -29.63 1.92
CA ASP A 329 41.54 -30.64 1.09
C ASP A 329 40.72 -31.64 1.94
N ASP A 330 39.54 -32.04 1.46
CA ASP A 330 39.29 -33.31 0.74
C ASP A 330 39.25 -34.54 1.66
N GLU A 331 38.06 -35.07 1.89
CA GLU A 331 37.83 -36.52 1.82
C GLU A 331 36.33 -36.84 1.82
N GLY A 332 35.84 -37.31 0.68
CA GLY A 332 34.55 -37.95 0.56
C GLY A 332 34.61 -39.41 1.00
N CYS A 333 33.69 -39.85 1.85
CA CYS A 333 33.45 -41.26 2.10
C CYS A 333 32.01 -41.66 1.77
N LYS A 334 31.93 -42.72 0.97
CA LYS A 334 30.74 -43.35 0.41
C LYS A 334 30.08 -44.29 1.43
N ARG A 335 28.75 -44.38 1.33
CA ARG A 335 27.88 -45.58 1.47
C ARG A 335 27.92 -46.37 2.79
N ALA A 336 26.74 -46.57 3.38
CA ALA A 336 26.18 -47.92 3.57
C ALA A 336 24.66 -47.87 3.76
N ARG A 337 24.01 -48.91 3.24
CA ARG A 337 22.59 -49.27 3.27
C ARG A 337 22.46 -50.47 4.23
N THR A 338 21.22 -50.85 4.57
CA THR A 338 20.73 -51.93 5.48
C THR A 338 20.54 -51.47 6.93
N SER A 339 19.39 -51.65 7.59
CA SER A 339 18.32 -52.66 7.42
C SER A 339 16.91 -52.09 7.35
#